data_AF-A0A957PFD4-F1
#
_entry.id   AF-A0A957PFD4-F1
#
_cell.length_a   1.000
_cell.length_b   1.000
_cell.length_c   1.000
_cell.angle_alpha   90.00
_cell.angle_beta   90.00
_cell.angle_gamma   90.00
#
_symmetry.space_group_name_H-M   'P 1'
#
loop_
_entity.id
_entity.type
_entity.pdbx_description
1 polymer ?
#
loop_
_entity_poly.entity_id
_entity_poly.type
_entity_poly.pdbx_seq_one_letter_code
_entity_poly.pdbx_strand_id
1 'polypeptide(L)'
;LHDRFLLPHYVEADLREIVDELQAAGYPFQFEWLAPFFEFRFPRFGTAHVGHHSGDIEMEVRMAIEPWHVLGEEVTNQGTARYVDSSVERIQIKVSGLTESRHIITCNGRRVPLRSTGIHGEYVCGVRYQAWQPPSALHPTIGVQAPLVFDVVDVWAKRAIGGCTYHVVHPGGRSYEDIPVNANVAEGRRISRFWDYGHTPGSAPTVTPVLPITPPPTWRTFTPKGSSTGLITIPAQEINPEFPHTLDLRRR
;
A
#
# COMPACT_ATOMS: atom_id res chain seq x y z
N LEU A 1 9.86 -11.67 -13.95
CA LEU A 1 8.42 -11.68 -14.33
C LEU A 1 7.51 -11.37 -13.13
N HIS A 2 7.44 -12.21 -12.10
CA HIS A 2 6.48 -12.08 -10.98
C HIS A 2 6.71 -10.93 -9.97
N ASP A 3 7.71 -10.09 -10.20
CA ASP A 3 7.98 -8.90 -9.41
C ASP A 3 7.51 -7.66 -10.16
N ARG A 4 8.40 -7.04 -10.95
CA ARG A 4 8.15 -5.86 -11.79
C ARG A 4 6.91 -5.95 -12.68
N PHE A 5 6.80 -6.98 -13.52
CA PHE A 5 5.79 -7.08 -14.59
C PHE A 5 4.40 -7.51 -14.11
N LEU A 6 4.17 -7.54 -12.80
CA LEU A 6 2.85 -7.72 -12.18
C LEU A 6 2.34 -6.45 -11.51
N LEU A 7 3.11 -5.36 -11.57
CA LEU A 7 2.69 -4.05 -11.10
C LEU A 7 2.06 -3.24 -12.25
N PRO A 8 0.94 -2.52 -11.99
CA PRO A 8 0.21 -1.74 -12.99
C PRO A 8 1.09 -0.88 -13.87
N HIS A 9 2.04 -0.13 -13.30
CA HIS A 9 2.88 0.81 -14.05
C HIS A 9 3.66 0.14 -15.17
N TYR A 10 4.27 -1.02 -14.90
CA TYR A 10 5.07 -1.72 -15.89
C TYR A 10 4.21 -2.49 -16.88
N VAL A 11 3.04 -2.98 -16.46
CA VAL A 11 2.07 -3.58 -17.40
C VAL A 11 1.50 -2.52 -18.34
N GLU A 12 1.23 -1.32 -17.85
CA GLU A 12 0.77 -0.19 -18.67
C GLU A 12 1.84 0.20 -19.71
N ALA A 13 3.10 0.34 -19.28
CA ALA A 13 4.21 0.66 -20.17
C ALA A 13 4.39 -0.40 -21.27
N ASP A 14 4.39 -1.68 -20.90
CA ASP A 14 4.50 -2.81 -21.84
C ASP A 14 3.33 -2.84 -22.84
N LEU A 15 2.10 -2.59 -22.37
CA LEU A 15 0.94 -2.49 -23.26
C LEU A 15 1.04 -1.28 -24.20
N ARG A 16 1.59 -0.15 -23.75
CA ARG A 16 1.80 1.02 -24.63
C ARG A 16 2.79 0.72 -25.74
N GLU A 17 3.88 0.01 -25.44
CA GLU A 17 4.85 -0.43 -26.45
C GLU A 17 4.17 -1.31 -27.51
N ILE A 18 3.31 -2.25 -27.10
CA ILE A 18 2.53 -3.08 -28.04
C ILE A 18 1.60 -2.23 -28.92
N VAL A 19 0.92 -1.24 -28.34
CA VAL A 19 0.06 -0.33 -29.09
C VAL A 19 0.86 0.47 -30.12
N ASP A 20 2.04 0.98 -29.73
CA ASP A 20 2.92 1.73 -30.62
C ASP A 20 3.41 0.85 -31.79
N GLU A 21 3.73 -0.42 -31.54
CA GLU A 21 4.08 -1.39 -32.58
C GLU A 21 2.93 -1.65 -33.56
N LEU A 22 1.69 -1.79 -33.05
CA LEU A 22 0.50 -1.95 -33.89
C LEU A 22 0.26 -0.72 -34.77
N GLN A 23 0.43 0.48 -34.22
CA GLN A 23 0.32 1.73 -34.96
C GLN A 23 1.40 1.84 -36.04
N ALA A 24 2.65 1.49 -35.71
CA ALA A 24 3.74 1.46 -36.68
C ALA A 24 3.49 0.45 -37.82
N ALA A 25 2.79 -0.65 -37.53
CA ALA A 25 2.37 -1.64 -38.53
C ALA A 25 1.13 -1.22 -39.36
N GLY A 26 0.58 -0.02 -39.12
CA GLY A 26 -0.56 0.53 -39.87
C GLY A 26 -1.93 0.18 -39.29
N TYR A 27 -2.00 -0.43 -38.11
CA TYR A 27 -3.25 -0.63 -37.38
C TYR A 27 -3.50 0.57 -36.47
N PRO A 28 -4.57 1.36 -36.65
CA PRO A 28 -4.86 2.54 -35.84
C PRO A 28 -5.42 2.17 -34.45
N PHE A 29 -4.78 1.22 -33.78
CA PHE A 29 -5.16 0.72 -32.47
C PHE A 29 -4.78 1.77 -31.41
N GLN A 30 -5.71 2.12 -30.52
CA GLN A 30 -5.53 3.19 -29.53
C GLN A 30 -5.46 2.61 -28.12
N PHE A 31 -4.54 3.10 -27.30
CA PHE A 31 -4.37 2.64 -25.93
C PHE A 31 -5.63 2.92 -25.08
N GLU A 32 -6.33 4.01 -25.39
CA GLU A 32 -7.57 4.44 -24.72
C GLU A 32 -8.67 3.37 -24.79
N TRP A 33 -8.64 2.50 -25.81
CA TRP A 33 -9.59 1.38 -25.92
C TRP A 33 -9.35 0.31 -24.85
N LEU A 34 -8.13 0.24 -24.29
CA LEU A 34 -7.76 -0.66 -23.20
C LEU A 34 -8.01 -0.07 -21.82
N ALA A 35 -8.22 1.25 -21.70
CA ALA A 35 -8.32 1.94 -20.42
C ALA A 35 -9.38 1.35 -19.47
N PRO A 36 -10.60 0.98 -19.92
CA PRO A 36 -11.60 0.35 -19.04
C PRO A 36 -11.16 -1.02 -18.52
N PHE A 37 -10.46 -1.81 -19.34
CA PHE A 37 -9.95 -3.13 -18.96
C PHE A 37 -8.78 -3.00 -17.99
N PHE A 38 -7.93 -2.00 -18.21
CA PHE A 38 -6.82 -1.70 -17.32
C PHE A 38 -7.33 -1.27 -15.94
N GLU A 39 -8.29 -0.35 -15.87
CA GLU A 39 -8.90 0.08 -14.60
C GLU A 39 -9.67 -1.06 -13.93
N PHE A 40 -10.31 -1.95 -14.70
CA PHE A 40 -10.93 -3.15 -14.15
C PHE A 40 -9.90 -4.12 -13.56
N ARG A 41 -8.76 -4.30 -14.22
CA ARG A 41 -7.71 -5.23 -13.79
C ARG A 41 -6.89 -4.70 -12.61
N PHE A 42 -6.67 -3.39 -12.58
CA PHE A 42 -5.85 -2.65 -11.62
C PHE A 42 -6.63 -1.47 -11.02
N PRO A 43 -7.76 -1.74 -10.34
CA PRO A 43 -8.61 -0.68 -9.82
C PRO A 43 -7.84 0.24 -8.86
N ARG A 44 -8.08 1.55 -9.01
CA ARG A 44 -7.59 2.54 -8.07
C ARG A 44 -8.36 2.47 -6.76
N PHE A 45 -7.64 2.40 -5.65
CA PHE A 45 -8.22 2.48 -4.31
C PHE A 45 -8.35 3.91 -3.84
N GLY A 46 -7.36 4.75 -4.12
CA GLY A 46 -7.43 6.18 -3.87
C GLY A 46 -6.10 6.88 -4.05
N THR A 47 -6.12 8.17 -3.78
CA THR A 47 -4.98 9.08 -3.90
C THR A 47 -4.95 9.97 -2.68
N ALA A 48 -3.76 10.21 -2.13
CA ALA A 48 -3.53 11.18 -1.06
C ALA A 48 -2.51 12.21 -1.51
N HIS A 49 -2.76 13.47 -1.14
CA HIS A 49 -1.88 14.60 -1.39
C HIS A 49 -1.20 15.01 -0.09
N VAL A 50 0.13 15.13 -0.12
CA VAL A 50 0.94 15.45 1.05
C VAL A 50 1.83 16.65 0.76
N GLY A 51 1.64 17.72 1.54
CA GLY A 51 2.37 18.97 1.40
C GLY A 51 1.49 20.17 1.74
N HIS A 52 2.13 21.31 1.99
CA HIS A 52 1.40 22.58 2.17
C HIS A 52 2.02 23.78 1.45
N HIS A 53 3.31 23.80 1.07
CA HIS A 53 3.98 25.03 0.62
C HIS A 53 5.15 24.91 -0.39
N SER A 54 5.65 23.73 -0.79
CA SER A 54 6.86 23.66 -1.67
C SER A 54 6.94 22.47 -2.63
N GLY A 55 5.85 21.73 -2.83
CA GLY A 55 5.78 20.59 -3.73
C GLY A 55 4.74 19.61 -3.21
N ASP A 56 3.65 19.45 -3.96
CA ASP A 56 2.59 18.52 -3.59
C ASP A 56 3.04 17.12 -3.98
N ILE A 57 3.28 16.27 -2.98
CA ILE A 57 3.54 14.85 -3.19
C ILE A 57 2.20 14.18 -3.37
N GLU A 58 1.97 13.58 -4.52
CA GLU A 58 0.79 12.77 -4.77
C GLU A 58 1.16 11.30 -4.61
N MET A 59 0.41 10.55 -3.81
CA MET A 59 0.55 9.11 -3.63
C MET A 59 -0.73 8.41 -4.03
N GLU A 60 -0.67 7.65 -5.12
CA GLU A 60 -1.74 6.79 -5.61
C GLU A 60 -1.53 5.35 -5.11
N VAL A 61 -2.62 4.72 -4.65
CA VAL A 61 -2.65 3.30 -4.30
C VAL A 61 -3.58 2.57 -5.27
N ARG A 62 -3.02 1.59 -5.99
CA ARG A 62 -3.76 0.71 -6.92
C ARG A 62 -3.58 -0.75 -6.54
N MET A 63 -4.56 -1.58 -6.90
CA MET A 63 -4.38 -3.03 -6.89
C MET A 63 -3.21 -3.43 -7.81
N ALA A 64 -2.41 -4.41 -7.39
CA ALA A 64 -1.43 -5.07 -8.24
C ALA A 64 -1.69 -6.59 -8.27
N ILE A 65 -1.03 -7.30 -9.18
CA ILE A 65 -1.25 -8.73 -9.34
C ILE A 65 -0.37 -9.49 -8.34
N GLU A 66 -0.98 -10.30 -7.50
CA GLU A 66 -0.31 -11.36 -6.74
C GLU A 66 -0.75 -12.72 -7.30
N PRO A 67 0.16 -13.51 -7.89
CA PRO A 67 -0.15 -14.89 -8.25
C PRO A 67 -0.29 -15.72 -6.99
N TRP A 68 -1.46 -16.33 -6.80
CA TRP A 68 -1.67 -17.22 -5.67
C TRP A 68 -1.07 -18.59 -5.95
N HIS A 69 -0.36 -19.11 -4.95
CA HIS A 69 0.27 -20.43 -5.06
C HIS A 69 -0.78 -21.53 -4.92
N VAL A 70 -0.71 -22.52 -5.80
CA VAL A 70 -1.43 -23.78 -5.62
C VAL A 70 -0.70 -24.57 -4.53
N LEU A 71 -1.44 -24.97 -3.51
CA LEU A 71 -0.94 -25.75 -2.38
C LEU A 71 -0.95 -27.25 -2.68
N GLY A 72 -0.38 -28.02 -1.77
CA GLY A 72 -0.40 -29.48 -1.82
C GLY A 72 -1.83 -30.04 -1.83
N GLU A 73 -1.94 -31.30 -2.24
CA GLU A 73 -3.21 -32.02 -2.19
C GLU A 73 -3.57 -32.38 -0.75
N GLU A 74 -4.78 -32.02 -0.32
CA GLU A 74 -5.32 -32.33 0.99
C GLU A 74 -6.49 -33.32 0.87
N VAL A 75 -6.53 -34.31 1.77
CA VAL A 75 -7.64 -35.25 1.88
C VAL A 75 -8.74 -34.59 2.70
N THR A 76 -9.90 -34.44 2.08
CA THR A 76 -11.13 -33.95 2.72
C THR A 76 -12.13 -35.09 2.89
N ASN A 77 -13.19 -34.87 3.67
CA ASN A 77 -14.28 -35.84 3.83
C ASN A 77 -15.03 -36.14 2.50
N GLN A 78 -14.84 -35.35 1.45
CA GLN A 78 -15.52 -35.49 0.15
C GLN A 78 -14.58 -35.93 -0.99
N GLY A 79 -13.29 -36.12 -0.73
CA GLY A 79 -12.28 -36.44 -1.75
C GLY A 79 -10.99 -35.65 -1.55
N THR A 80 -10.13 -35.58 -2.57
CA THR A 80 -8.90 -34.78 -2.52
C THR A 80 -9.09 -33.41 -3.18
N ALA A 81 -8.50 -32.38 -2.59
CA ALA A 81 -8.57 -31.01 -3.09
C ALA A 81 -7.18 -30.38 -3.13
N ARG A 82 -6.97 -29.42 -4.04
CA ARG A 82 -5.80 -28.53 -4.03
C ARG A 82 -6.26 -27.11 -3.79
N TYR A 83 -5.87 -26.57 -2.65
CA TYR A 83 -6.22 -25.20 -2.28
C TYR A 83 -5.29 -24.20 -2.98
N VAL A 84 -5.77 -22.97 -3.08
CA VAL A 84 -5.00 -21.85 -3.60
C VAL A 84 -4.82 -20.86 -2.44
N ASP A 85 -3.58 -20.45 -2.20
CA ASP A 85 -3.26 -19.52 -1.12
C ASP A 85 -3.71 -18.10 -1.48
N SER A 86 -4.95 -17.81 -1.12
CA SER A 86 -5.60 -16.52 -1.30
C SER A 86 -5.32 -15.54 -0.17
N SER A 87 -4.49 -15.92 0.82
CA SER A 87 -4.20 -15.09 2.00
C SER A 87 -3.39 -13.83 1.67
N VAL A 88 -2.70 -13.81 0.54
CA VAL A 88 -1.74 -12.76 0.16
C VAL A 88 -2.30 -11.90 -0.95
N GLU A 89 -2.12 -10.59 -0.82
CA GLU A 89 -2.43 -9.62 -1.86
C GLU A 89 -1.24 -8.71 -2.13
N ARG A 90 -1.32 -7.98 -3.25
CA ARG A 90 -0.36 -6.96 -3.63
C ARG A 90 -1.06 -5.69 -4.06
N ILE A 91 -0.50 -4.56 -3.66
CA ILE A 91 -0.84 -3.25 -4.20
C ILE A 91 0.40 -2.60 -4.80
N GLN A 92 0.20 -1.66 -5.72
CA GLN A 92 1.23 -0.74 -6.16
C GLN A 92 0.98 0.61 -5.51
N ILE A 93 2.03 1.18 -4.93
CA ILE A 93 2.09 2.62 -4.69
C ILE A 93 2.80 3.28 -5.87
N LYS A 94 2.22 4.38 -6.35
CA LYS A 94 2.85 5.28 -7.31
C LYS A 94 2.90 6.67 -6.67
N VAL A 95 4.06 7.28 -6.64
CA VAL A 95 4.26 8.58 -6.01
C VAL A 95 4.87 9.54 -7.01
N SER A 96 4.31 10.74 -7.12
CA SER A 96 4.83 11.84 -7.93
C SER A 96 5.12 13.08 -7.08
N GLY A 97 6.06 13.92 -7.52
CA GLY A 97 6.50 15.11 -6.78
C GLY A 97 7.47 14.78 -5.63
N LEU A 98 7.95 13.55 -5.53
CA LEU A 98 8.83 13.11 -4.44
C LEU A 98 10.30 13.46 -4.72
N THR A 99 10.94 14.17 -3.79
CA THR A 99 12.40 14.37 -3.80
C THR A 99 13.12 13.22 -3.07
N GLU A 100 13.83 12.35 -3.80
CA GLU A 100 14.47 11.13 -3.26
C GLU A 100 15.46 11.40 -2.11
N SER A 101 16.20 12.52 -2.17
CA SER A 101 17.18 12.89 -1.14
C SER A 101 16.55 13.40 0.17
N ARG A 102 15.24 13.65 0.18
CA ARG A 102 14.54 14.29 1.30
C ARG A 102 13.38 13.45 1.84
N HIS A 103 12.62 12.81 0.95
CA HIS A 103 11.40 12.11 1.33
C HIS A 103 11.56 10.61 1.12
N ILE A 104 11.02 9.86 2.06
CA ILE A 104 10.86 8.41 1.94
C ILE A 104 9.40 8.06 2.17
N ILE A 105 8.98 6.92 1.63
CA ILE A 105 7.68 6.33 1.94
C ILE A 105 7.90 5.15 2.87
N THR A 106 7.10 5.06 3.93
CA THR A 106 7.02 3.87 4.77
C THR A 106 5.65 3.24 4.68
N CYS A 107 5.59 1.92 4.80
CA CYS A 107 4.36 1.16 4.97
C CYS A 107 4.47 0.37 6.28
N ASN A 108 3.55 0.60 7.23
CA ASN A 108 3.57 -0.01 8.56
C ASN A 108 4.96 0.10 9.24
N GLY A 109 5.59 1.27 9.10
CA GLY A 109 6.92 1.55 9.67
C GLY A 109 8.11 0.96 8.92
N ARG A 110 7.92 0.25 7.81
CA ARG A 110 9.00 -0.27 6.95
C ARG A 110 9.20 0.60 5.73
N ARG A 111 10.45 0.90 5.38
CA ARG A 111 10.78 1.71 4.19
C ARG A 111 10.36 0.97 2.93
N VAL A 112 9.58 1.64 2.08
CA VAL A 112 9.21 1.11 0.77
C VAL A 112 10.37 1.36 -0.20
N PRO A 113 10.94 0.33 -0.85
CA PRO A 113 12.06 0.45 -1.77
C PRO A 113 11.59 0.95 -3.14
N LEU A 114 11.21 2.24 -3.19
CA LEU A 114 10.78 2.93 -4.40
C LEU A 114 11.74 2.75 -5.58
N ARG A 115 11.18 2.69 -6.79
CA ARG A 115 11.91 2.56 -8.06
C ARG A 115 11.47 3.68 -8.99
N SER A 116 12.44 4.39 -9.56
CA SER A 116 12.15 5.45 -10.53
C SER A 116 11.45 4.87 -11.76
N THR A 117 10.48 5.62 -12.27
CA THR A 117 9.78 5.30 -13.52
C THR A 117 10.47 5.86 -14.77
N GLY A 118 11.58 6.60 -14.59
CA GLY A 118 12.21 7.40 -15.64
C GLY A 118 11.67 8.83 -15.72
N ILE A 119 10.52 9.12 -15.09
CA ILE A 119 10.00 10.48 -14.94
C ILE A 119 10.57 11.10 -13.64
N HIS A 120 11.07 12.32 -13.74
CA HIS A 120 11.67 13.00 -12.60
C HIS A 120 10.66 13.20 -11.47
N GLY A 121 11.01 12.75 -10.26
CA GLY A 121 10.15 12.85 -9.08
C GLY A 121 9.02 11.82 -9.04
N GLU A 122 8.99 10.86 -9.97
CA GLU A 122 7.99 9.79 -10.01
C GLU A 122 8.63 8.42 -9.70
N TYR A 123 8.00 7.68 -8.79
CA TYR A 123 8.47 6.38 -8.32
C TYR A 123 7.33 5.41 -8.10
N VAL A 124 7.59 4.11 -8.29
CA VAL A 124 6.64 3.03 -8.01
C VAL A 124 7.25 1.97 -7.11
N CYS A 125 6.41 1.26 -6.36
CA CYS A 125 6.79 0.02 -5.70
C CYS A 125 5.56 -0.84 -5.42
N GLY A 126 5.71 -2.16 -5.48
CA GLY A 126 4.74 -3.11 -4.94
C GLY A 126 4.82 -3.20 -3.42
N VAL A 127 3.70 -3.41 -2.76
CA VAL A 127 3.65 -3.84 -1.36
C VAL A 127 2.84 -5.12 -1.31
N ARG A 128 3.49 -6.21 -0.91
CA ARG A 128 2.88 -7.51 -0.69
C ARG A 128 2.64 -7.70 0.80
N TYR A 129 1.45 -8.17 1.14
CA TYR A 129 1.02 -8.30 2.53
C TYR A 129 0.03 -9.45 2.67
N GLN A 130 -0.10 -9.96 3.89
CA GLN A 130 -1.14 -10.93 4.21
C GLN A 130 -2.46 -10.21 4.47
N ALA A 131 -3.42 -10.37 3.55
CA ALA A 131 -4.70 -9.70 3.54
C ALA A 131 -5.72 -10.36 4.50
N TRP A 132 -5.65 -11.67 4.65
CA TRP A 132 -6.47 -12.45 5.59
C TRP A 132 -5.76 -13.77 5.95
N GLN A 133 -6.33 -14.59 6.83
CA GLN A 133 -5.69 -15.80 7.36
C GLN A 133 -6.62 -17.02 7.24
N PRO A 134 -6.70 -17.66 6.06
CA PRO A 134 -7.42 -18.92 5.90
C PRO A 134 -6.75 -20.04 6.71
N PRO A 135 -7.51 -21.09 7.10
CA PRO A 135 -6.96 -22.27 7.75
C PRO A 135 -5.86 -22.97 6.92
N SER A 136 -6.02 -23.02 5.60
CA SER A 136 -5.09 -23.65 4.66
C SER A 136 -4.32 -22.60 3.83
N ALA A 137 -3.44 -21.83 4.50
CA ALA A 137 -2.53 -20.86 3.86
C ALA A 137 -1.11 -21.42 3.76
N LEU A 138 -0.26 -20.91 2.85
CA LEU A 138 1.15 -21.32 2.76
C LEU A 138 1.95 -20.92 4.02
N HIS A 139 1.58 -19.79 4.62
CA HIS A 139 2.22 -19.24 5.82
C HIS A 139 1.20 -18.95 6.93
N PRO A 140 0.63 -19.99 7.56
CA PRO A 140 -0.47 -19.83 8.51
C PRO A 140 -0.06 -19.17 9.83
N THR A 141 1.24 -19.07 10.12
CA THR A 141 1.77 -18.43 11.34
C THR A 141 1.97 -16.92 11.20
N ILE A 142 1.88 -16.38 9.99
CA ILE A 142 1.92 -14.95 9.75
C ILE A 142 0.49 -14.43 9.91
N GLY A 143 0.33 -13.36 10.69
CA GLY A 143 -0.95 -12.73 10.95
C GLY A 143 -1.36 -11.76 9.84
N VAL A 144 -2.61 -11.32 9.87
CA VAL A 144 -3.14 -10.31 8.94
C VAL A 144 -2.37 -8.99 9.09
N GLN A 145 -1.95 -8.42 7.97
CA GLN A 145 -1.15 -7.20 7.88
C GLN A 145 -2.00 -6.05 7.34
N ALA A 146 -3.14 -5.83 7.98
CA ALA A 146 -4.07 -4.76 7.63
C ALA A 146 -4.50 -4.01 8.90
N PRO A 147 -4.74 -2.68 8.82
CA PRO A 147 -4.59 -1.85 7.63
C PRO A 147 -3.13 -1.61 7.22
N LEU A 148 -2.94 -1.14 5.99
CA LEU A 148 -1.67 -0.64 5.46
C LEU A 148 -1.63 0.87 5.66
N VAL A 149 -0.78 1.32 6.58
CA VAL A 149 -0.56 2.73 6.88
C VAL A 149 0.66 3.20 6.12
N PHE A 150 0.47 4.14 5.21
CA PHE A 150 1.51 4.76 4.43
C PHE A 150 1.85 6.12 5.00
N ASP A 151 3.14 6.38 5.21
CA ASP A 151 3.65 7.67 5.65
C ASP A 151 4.65 8.22 4.65
N VAL A 152 4.52 9.51 4.34
CA VAL A 152 5.57 10.30 3.70
C VAL A 152 6.41 10.89 4.82
N VAL A 153 7.64 10.41 4.96
CA VAL A 153 8.58 10.86 5.99
C VAL A 153 9.57 11.84 5.38
N ASP A 154 9.63 13.05 5.94
CA ASP A 154 10.70 14.00 5.65
C ASP A 154 11.91 13.63 6.52
N VAL A 155 12.99 13.22 5.87
CA VAL A 155 14.25 12.78 6.49
C VAL A 155 14.96 13.94 7.18
N TRP A 156 14.81 15.17 6.68
CA TRP A 156 15.45 16.35 7.27
C TRP A 156 14.73 16.76 8.55
N ALA A 157 13.40 16.75 8.51
CA ALA A 157 12.57 17.05 9.68
C ALA A 157 12.39 15.85 10.63
N LYS A 158 12.80 14.65 10.22
CA LYS A 158 12.65 13.37 10.95
C LYS A 158 11.22 13.11 11.45
N ARG A 159 10.24 13.47 10.62
CA ARG A 159 8.81 13.32 10.93
C ARG A 159 8.00 12.92 9.69
N ALA A 160 6.88 12.26 9.91
CA ALA A 160 5.87 12.09 8.89
C ALA A 160 5.20 13.45 8.63
N ILE A 161 5.10 13.81 7.35
CA ILE A 161 4.48 15.06 6.88
C ILE A 161 3.07 14.84 6.32
N GLY A 162 2.68 13.58 6.09
CA GLY A 162 1.37 13.17 5.62
C GLY A 162 1.38 11.71 5.21
N GLY A 163 0.27 11.22 4.63
CA GLY A 163 0.15 9.85 4.16
C GLY A 163 -1.29 9.40 4.07
N CYS A 164 -1.52 8.10 3.94
CA CYS A 164 -2.85 7.52 3.75
C CYS A 164 -2.94 6.14 4.41
N THR A 165 -4.16 5.63 4.57
CA THR A 165 -4.42 4.30 5.11
C THR A 165 -5.32 3.50 4.20
N TYR A 166 -4.91 2.27 3.89
CA TYR A 166 -5.69 1.32 3.11
C TYR A 166 -6.12 0.13 3.97
N HIS A 167 -7.39 -0.23 3.86
CA HIS A 167 -8.00 -1.37 4.55
C HIS A 167 -8.30 -2.49 3.54
N VAL A 168 -8.10 -3.75 3.94
CA VAL A 168 -8.45 -4.90 3.08
C VAL A 168 -9.95 -5.11 3.00
N VAL A 169 -10.62 -4.95 4.15
CA VAL A 169 -12.07 -5.02 4.32
C VAL A 169 -12.62 -3.66 4.73
N HIS A 170 -13.93 -3.50 4.73
CA HIS A 170 -14.55 -2.25 5.18
C HIS A 170 -14.06 -1.90 6.61
N PRO A 171 -13.61 -0.65 6.89
CA PRO A 171 -13.02 -0.27 8.17
C PRO A 171 -13.92 -0.55 9.40
N GLY A 172 -15.24 -0.48 9.20
CA GLY A 172 -16.24 -0.84 10.21
C GLY A 172 -16.40 -2.35 10.48
N GLY A 173 -15.52 -3.21 9.96
CA GLY A 173 -15.56 -4.68 10.17
C GLY A 173 -16.76 -5.38 9.55
N ARG A 174 -17.40 -4.77 8.55
CA ARG A 174 -18.60 -5.31 7.89
C ARG A 174 -18.21 -6.20 6.72
N SER A 175 -18.72 -7.43 6.74
CA SER A 175 -18.82 -8.26 5.54
C SER A 175 -20.04 -7.82 4.72
N TYR A 176 -19.93 -7.89 3.40
CA TYR A 176 -21.07 -7.66 2.53
C TYR A 176 -21.80 -8.99 2.33
N GLU A 177 -23.09 -9.03 2.67
CA GLU A 177 -23.94 -10.21 2.44
C GLU A 177 -24.30 -10.37 0.95
N ASP A 178 -24.44 -9.23 0.25
CA ASP A 178 -24.87 -9.21 -1.15
C ASP A 178 -23.71 -8.95 -2.11
N ILE A 179 -23.79 -9.54 -3.30
CA ILE A 179 -22.96 -9.16 -4.44
C ILE A 179 -23.31 -7.73 -4.90
N PRO A 180 -22.34 -6.96 -5.42
CA PRO A 180 -22.63 -5.62 -5.92
C PRO A 180 -23.56 -5.70 -7.14
N VAL A 181 -24.71 -5.02 -7.07
CA VAL A 181 -25.71 -5.00 -8.15
C VAL A 181 -25.24 -4.27 -9.41
N ASN A 182 -24.26 -3.36 -9.29
CA ASN A 182 -23.69 -2.61 -10.40
C ASN A 182 -22.27 -2.11 -10.09
N ALA A 183 -21.64 -1.48 -11.09
CA ALA A 183 -20.28 -0.94 -10.98
C ALA A 183 -20.14 0.13 -9.88
N ASN A 184 -21.13 1.01 -9.71
CA ASN A 184 -21.10 2.09 -8.72
C ASN A 184 -21.07 1.54 -7.29
N VAL A 185 -21.82 0.47 -7.00
CA VAL A 185 -21.78 -0.19 -5.69
C VAL A 185 -20.42 -0.84 -5.47
N ALA A 186 -19.87 -1.53 -6.47
CA ALA A 186 -18.55 -2.12 -6.37
C ALA A 186 -17.45 -1.06 -6.15
N GLU A 187 -17.55 0.07 -6.84
CA GLU A 187 -16.66 1.22 -6.68
C GLU A 187 -16.79 1.84 -5.29
N GLY A 188 -18.00 2.10 -4.80
CA GLY A 188 -18.24 2.62 -3.46
C GLY A 188 -17.64 1.74 -2.37
N ARG A 189 -17.74 0.40 -2.52
CA ARG A 189 -17.08 -0.56 -1.62
C ARG A 189 -15.56 -0.42 -1.67
N ARG A 190 -14.95 -0.20 -2.85
CA ARG A 190 -13.50 0.01 -2.97
C ARG A 190 -13.06 1.33 -2.34
N ILE A 191 -13.76 2.43 -2.62
CA ILE A 191 -13.45 3.76 -2.08
C ILE A 191 -13.52 3.75 -0.55
N SER A 192 -14.50 3.07 0.04
CA SER A 192 -14.65 2.98 1.51
C SER A 192 -13.45 2.36 2.24
N ARG A 193 -12.57 1.66 1.51
CA ARG A 193 -11.37 1.01 2.04
C ARG A 193 -10.15 1.92 2.05
N PHE A 194 -10.21 3.10 1.44
CA PHE A 194 -9.10 4.03 1.37
C PHE A 194 -9.42 5.30 2.15
N TRP A 195 -8.51 5.68 3.04
CA TRP A 195 -8.52 6.97 3.73
C TRP A 195 -7.30 7.77 3.27
N ASP A 196 -7.54 8.98 2.76
CA ASP A 196 -6.50 9.97 2.46
C ASP A 196 -5.89 10.62 3.73
N TYR A 197 -6.32 10.15 4.90
CA TYR A 197 -5.80 10.46 6.22
C TYR A 197 -5.46 9.17 6.98
N GLY A 198 -5.15 9.28 8.28
CA GLY A 198 -4.92 8.12 9.14
C GLY A 198 -3.51 7.55 9.06
N HIS A 199 -2.60 8.28 8.41
CA HIS A 199 -1.15 8.08 8.53
C HIS A 199 -0.71 8.27 9.99
N THR A 200 0.51 7.86 10.32
CA THR A 200 1.14 8.03 11.62
C THR A 200 1.64 9.48 11.77
N PRO A 201 0.94 10.37 12.51
CA PRO A 201 1.40 11.74 12.63
C PRO A 201 2.71 11.77 13.43
N GLY A 202 3.73 12.47 12.91
CA GLY A 202 4.86 12.88 13.74
C GLY A 202 4.38 13.90 14.77
N SER A 203 4.64 13.68 16.06
CA SER A 203 4.32 14.69 17.08
C SER A 203 5.04 16.01 16.76
N ALA A 204 4.31 17.12 16.81
CA ALA A 204 4.94 18.42 17.02
C ALA A 204 5.68 18.37 18.37
N PRO A 205 6.80 19.09 18.55
CA PRO A 205 7.40 19.21 19.88
C PRO A 205 6.34 19.79 20.82
N THR A 206 5.88 18.98 21.77
CA THR A 206 5.12 19.48 22.91
C THR A 206 6.04 20.46 23.62
N VAL A 207 5.80 21.76 23.45
CA VAL A 207 6.34 22.76 24.34
C VAL A 207 5.67 22.49 25.67
N THR A 208 6.30 21.71 26.54
CA THR A 208 5.82 21.51 27.90
C THR A 208 5.91 22.88 28.58
N PRO A 209 4.80 23.55 28.92
CA PRO A 209 4.90 24.71 29.79
C PRO A 209 5.53 24.21 31.09
N VAL A 210 6.65 24.83 31.49
CA VAL A 210 7.29 24.55 32.79
C VAL A 210 6.30 25.02 33.85
N LEU A 211 5.47 24.12 34.35
CA LEU A 211 4.63 24.40 35.49
C LEU A 211 5.53 24.38 36.74
N PRO A 212 5.39 25.37 37.65
CA PRO A 212 6.09 25.36 38.93
C PRO A 212 5.79 24.09 39.71
N ILE A 213 6.81 23.59 40.40
CA ILE A 213 6.78 22.34 41.17
C ILE A 213 5.84 22.52 42.37
N THR A 214 4.69 21.86 42.34
CA THR A 214 3.78 21.70 43.51
C THR A 214 3.62 20.20 43.80
N PRO A 215 3.56 19.75 45.08
CA PRO A 215 3.52 18.31 45.40
C PRO A 215 2.19 17.66 44.96
N PRO A 216 2.15 16.32 44.86
CA PRO A 216 1.20 15.65 43.96
C PRO A 216 -0.18 15.49 44.61
N PRO A 217 -1.27 15.70 43.88
CA PRO A 217 -2.50 14.97 44.13
C PRO A 217 -2.43 13.61 43.42
N THR A 218 -2.98 12.60 44.08
CA THR A 218 -3.16 11.24 43.59
C THR A 218 -4.03 11.23 42.32
N TRP A 219 -3.39 11.19 41.15
CA TRP A 219 -4.08 10.94 39.89
C TRP A 219 -3.55 9.67 39.25
N ARG A 220 -4.49 8.82 38.84
CA ARG A 220 -4.24 7.64 38.01
C ARG A 220 -3.63 8.09 36.69
N THR A 221 -2.36 7.78 36.47
CA THR A 221 -1.67 8.03 35.20
C THR A 221 -2.34 7.20 34.11
N PHE A 222 -3.04 7.87 33.19
CA PHE A 222 -3.41 7.28 31.92
C PHE A 222 -2.16 7.26 31.04
N THR A 223 -1.58 6.08 30.83
CA THR A 223 -0.58 5.87 29.78
C THR A 223 -1.31 5.53 28.48
N PRO A 224 -1.40 6.44 27.50
CA PRO A 224 -1.91 6.07 26.18
C PRO A 224 -0.99 4.99 25.60
N LYS A 225 -1.51 3.77 25.44
CA LYS A 225 -0.90 2.79 24.54
C LYS A 225 -1.32 3.18 23.12
N GLY A 226 -0.51 3.99 22.46
CA GLY A 226 -0.72 4.42 21.08
C GLY A 226 -0.07 5.77 20.82
N SER A 227 0.69 5.85 19.73
CA SER A 227 1.65 6.90 19.35
C SER A 227 2.88 7.00 20.26
N SER A 228 3.98 6.39 19.83
CA SER A 228 5.29 6.62 20.42
C SER A 228 5.66 8.10 20.23
N THR A 229 5.79 8.81 21.35
CA THR A 229 6.31 10.18 21.40
C THR A 229 7.81 10.14 21.05
N GLY A 230 8.18 10.55 19.83
CA GLY A 230 9.60 10.62 19.45
C GLY A 230 9.84 10.99 17.98
N LEU A 231 11.08 11.43 17.70
CA LEU A 231 11.63 11.50 16.35
C LEU A 231 11.44 10.14 15.67
N ILE A 232 10.99 10.12 14.41
CA ILE A 232 10.86 8.86 13.67
C ILE A 232 12.28 8.33 13.42
N THR A 233 12.57 7.15 13.96
CA THR A 233 13.75 6.39 13.53
C THR A 233 13.53 5.99 12.09
N ILE A 234 14.35 6.53 11.18
CA ILE A 234 14.24 6.23 9.76
C ILE A 234 14.57 4.75 9.55
N PRO A 235 13.62 3.92 9.09
CA PRO A 235 13.88 2.52 8.84
C PRO A 235 14.91 2.36 7.72
N ALA A 236 15.82 1.40 7.90
CA ALA A 236 16.76 1.01 6.87
C ALA A 236 16.01 0.53 5.62
N GLN A 237 16.60 0.74 4.44
CA GLN A 237 16.03 0.22 3.22
C GLN A 237 16.40 -1.25 3.07
N GLU A 238 15.39 -2.12 3.13
CA GLU A 238 15.53 -3.55 2.89
C GLU A 238 15.14 -3.84 1.44
N ILE A 239 16.07 -4.35 0.65
CA ILE A 239 15.81 -4.76 -0.73
C ILE A 239 15.91 -6.28 -0.79
N ASN A 240 14.83 -6.92 -1.19
CA ASN A 240 14.83 -8.34 -1.48
C ASN A 240 15.50 -8.57 -2.85
N PRO A 241 16.60 -9.35 -2.94
CA PRO A 241 17.26 -9.61 -4.22
C PRO A 241 16.36 -10.33 -5.23
N GLU A 242 15.41 -11.15 -4.77
CA GLU A 242 14.47 -11.87 -5.66
C GLU A 242 13.31 -10.99 -6.14
N PHE A 243 12.90 -10.02 -5.30
CA PHE A 243 11.77 -9.13 -5.56
C PHE A 243 12.14 -7.66 -5.27
N PRO A 244 13.07 -7.08 -6.05
CA PRO A 244 13.57 -5.73 -5.79
C PRO A 244 12.53 -4.62 -6.02
N HIS A 245 11.40 -4.88 -6.69
CA HIS A 245 10.31 -3.91 -6.91
C HIS A 245 9.15 -4.09 -5.92
N THR A 246 9.26 -4.99 -4.94
CA THR A 246 8.19 -5.29 -3.99
C THR A 246 8.70 -5.33 -2.55
N LEU A 247 8.10 -4.53 -1.68
CA LEU A 247 8.21 -4.70 -0.24
C LEU A 247 7.31 -5.86 0.20
N ASP A 248 7.91 -6.95 0.69
CA ASP A 248 7.15 -8.08 1.26
C ASP A 248 7.04 -7.90 2.78
N LEU A 249 5.88 -7.45 3.25
CA LEU A 249 5.63 -7.21 4.67
C LEU A 249 5.72 -8.49 5.49
N ARG A 250 5.57 -9.67 4.88
CA ARG A 250 5.58 -10.97 5.58
C ARG A 250 6.99 -11.37 6.05
N ARG A 251 8.03 -10.81 5.43
CA ARG A 251 9.44 -11.03 5.85
C ARG A 251 9.74 -10.14 7.05
N ARG A 252 10.35 -10.71 8.10
CA ARG A 252 10.83 -9.99 9.29
C ARG A 252 12.28 -9.56 9.13
#